data_AF-A0A846CGI7-F1
#
_entry.id   AF-A0A846CGI7-F1
#
_cell.length_a   1.000
_cell.length_b   1.000
_cell.length_c   1.000
_cell.angle_alpha   90.00
_cell.angle_beta   90.00
_cell.angle_gamma   90.00
#
_symmetry.space_group_name_H-M   'P 1'
#
loop_
_entity.id
_entity.type
_entity.pdbx_description
1 polymer ?
#
loop_
_entity_poly.entity_id
_entity_poly.type
_entity_poly.pdbx_seq_one_letter_code
_entity_poly.pdbx_strand_id
1 'polypeptide(L)'
;MRKTIFENANLTNANLTDANAEEAIFDGAIFNNTILPDRSIGNEAPKCGPVRITKEELLRRYAEGERDFPGVYIDYDEDDALGLSGYNLSGINLSNAEYISPYLMETDLSNANLSGADLKQMCLDKANLSGANLRGADLFQSGLDDANLSGADLREARLGSTTFPGANLSNANLSVTNLNDTSFRGSNLTKANLSYTVLESTVLYEANLTGANLEGAKFGEVFFRNTIMPDGSIRDE
;
A
#
# COMPACT_ATOMS: atom_id res chain seq x y z
N MET A 1 -18.75 -16.45 7.80
CA MET A 1 -18.59 -17.82 8.34
C MET A 1 -17.98 -17.73 9.74
N ARG A 2 -18.16 -18.72 10.62
CA ARG A 2 -17.51 -18.71 11.95
C ARG A 2 -16.05 -19.11 11.78
N LYS A 3 -15.11 -18.21 12.08
CA LYS A 3 -13.69 -18.55 12.19
C LYS A 3 -13.50 -19.63 13.26
N THR A 4 -12.70 -20.63 12.96
CA THR A 4 -12.36 -21.67 13.93
C THR A 4 -11.20 -21.17 14.78
N ILE A 5 -11.39 -21.03 16.09
CA ILE A 5 -10.39 -20.50 17.00
C ILE A 5 -9.93 -21.63 17.93
N PHE A 6 -8.62 -21.88 17.94
CA PHE A 6 -7.92 -22.84 18.78
C PHE A 6 -7.06 -22.09 19.80
N GLU A 7 -7.71 -21.51 20.81
CA GLU A 7 -7.02 -20.86 21.95
C GLU A 7 -6.50 -21.91 22.94
N ASN A 8 -5.19 -21.96 23.17
CA ASN A 8 -4.50 -22.87 24.09
C ASN A 8 -4.84 -24.37 23.86
N ALA A 9 -5.23 -24.73 22.64
CA ALA A 9 -5.63 -26.09 22.31
C ALA A 9 -4.41 -27.03 22.23
N ASN A 10 -4.53 -28.24 22.78
CA ASN A 10 -3.51 -29.26 22.59
C ASN A 10 -3.88 -30.13 21.38
N LEU A 11 -3.16 -29.92 20.27
CA LEU A 11 -3.35 -30.63 19.00
C LEU A 11 -2.33 -31.76 18.80
N THR A 12 -1.66 -32.20 19.86
CA THR A 12 -0.65 -33.27 19.78
C THR A 12 -1.21 -34.54 19.13
N ASN A 13 -0.58 -35.03 18.06
CA ASN A 13 -1.03 -36.14 17.21
C ASN A 13 -2.36 -35.92 16.46
N ALA A 14 -2.87 -34.69 16.38
CA ALA A 14 -4.08 -34.42 15.61
C ALA A 14 -3.82 -34.52 14.10
N ASN A 15 -4.86 -34.86 13.35
CA ASN A 15 -4.85 -34.83 11.90
C ASN A 15 -5.82 -33.75 11.40
N LEU A 16 -5.28 -32.70 10.79
CA LEU A 16 -5.99 -31.55 10.27
C LEU A 16 -6.11 -31.57 8.73
N THR A 17 -5.85 -32.70 8.06
CA THR A 17 -5.91 -32.77 6.59
C THR A 17 -7.27 -32.41 6.00
N ASP A 18 -8.34 -32.64 6.75
CA ASP A 18 -9.72 -32.30 6.35
C ASP A 18 -10.24 -31.04 7.05
N ALA A 19 -9.40 -30.37 7.85
CA ALA A 19 -9.77 -29.13 8.51
C ALA A 19 -9.66 -27.97 7.53
N ASN A 20 -10.72 -27.15 7.44
CA ASN A 20 -10.60 -25.83 6.83
C ASN A 20 -9.82 -24.92 7.79
N ALA A 21 -8.48 -24.97 7.70
CA ALA A 21 -7.60 -24.17 8.54
C ALA A 21 -7.13 -22.87 7.87
N GLU A 22 -7.59 -22.56 6.66
CA GLU A 22 -7.23 -21.33 5.94
C GLU A 22 -7.63 -20.06 6.73
N GLU A 23 -8.66 -20.16 7.58
CA GLU A 23 -9.11 -19.08 8.47
C GLU A 23 -9.00 -19.43 9.97
N ALA A 24 -8.27 -20.49 10.32
CA ALA A 24 -8.16 -20.91 11.72
C ALA A 24 -7.13 -20.07 12.48
N ILE A 25 -7.51 -19.60 13.68
CA ILE A 25 -6.61 -18.86 14.58
C ILE A 25 -6.08 -19.83 15.62
N PHE A 26 -4.75 -19.95 15.74
CA PHE A 26 -4.09 -20.90 16.64
C PHE A 26 -3.28 -20.19 17.74
N ASP A 27 -3.96 -19.41 18.58
CA ASP A 27 -3.31 -18.68 19.68
C ASP A 27 -2.92 -19.62 20.82
N GLY A 28 -1.63 -19.74 21.13
CA GLY A 28 -1.12 -20.59 22.21
C GLY A 28 -1.31 -22.11 22.03
N ALA A 29 -1.71 -22.57 20.84
CA ALA A 29 -1.93 -24.00 20.57
C ALA A 29 -0.62 -24.81 20.49
N ILE A 30 -0.67 -26.09 20.89
CA ILE A 30 0.47 -27.03 20.92
C ILE A 30 0.35 -28.02 19.77
N PHE A 31 1.43 -28.20 18.98
CA PHE A 31 1.39 -28.91 17.69
C PHE A 31 2.23 -30.19 17.62
N ASN A 32 2.68 -30.78 18.72
CA ASN A 32 3.59 -31.94 18.66
C ASN A 32 3.05 -33.09 17.78
N ASN A 33 3.78 -33.45 16.71
CA ASN A 33 3.41 -34.51 15.77
C ASN A 33 2.01 -34.33 15.13
N THR A 34 1.62 -33.09 14.83
CA THR A 34 0.33 -32.78 14.20
C THR A 34 0.45 -32.81 12.68
N ILE A 35 -0.47 -33.49 11.99
CA ILE A 35 -0.57 -33.43 10.53
C ILE A 35 -1.41 -32.20 10.15
N LEU A 36 -0.80 -31.25 9.44
CA LEU A 36 -1.42 -30.00 9.00
C LEU A 36 -2.26 -30.20 7.72
N PRO A 37 -3.11 -29.22 7.31
CA PRO A 37 -3.92 -29.33 6.09
C PRO A 37 -3.11 -29.56 4.81
N ASP A 38 -1.88 -29.02 4.76
CA ASP A 38 -0.92 -29.24 3.67
C ASP A 38 -0.21 -30.61 3.74
N ARG A 39 -0.62 -31.47 4.69
CA ARG A 39 -0.07 -32.81 4.99
C ARG A 39 1.34 -32.81 5.57
N SER A 40 1.89 -31.65 5.91
CA SER A 40 3.15 -31.58 6.64
C SER A 40 2.95 -32.00 8.11
N ILE A 41 4.01 -32.53 8.74
CA ILE A 41 4.01 -32.82 10.18
C ILE A 41 4.68 -31.64 10.89
N GLY A 42 3.89 -30.86 11.62
CA GLY A 42 4.39 -29.77 12.46
C GLY A 42 4.75 -30.27 13.86
N ASN A 43 5.82 -29.72 14.45
CA ASN A 43 6.07 -29.74 15.91
C ASN A 43 6.00 -28.33 16.52
N GLU A 44 5.74 -27.34 15.68
CA GLU A 44 5.50 -25.94 16.01
C GLU A 44 4.19 -25.54 15.35
N ALA A 45 3.56 -24.45 15.81
CA ALA A 45 2.43 -23.87 15.10
C ALA A 45 2.83 -23.66 13.62
N PRO A 46 1.93 -23.94 12.65
CA PRO A 46 2.20 -23.55 11.27
C PRO A 46 2.66 -22.10 11.31
N LYS A 47 3.85 -21.83 10.77
CA LYS A 47 4.23 -20.45 10.50
C LYS A 47 3.18 -19.97 9.52
N CYS A 48 2.19 -19.24 10.01
CA CYS A 48 1.27 -18.51 9.16
C CYS A 48 2.14 -17.50 8.41
N GLY A 49 2.70 -17.93 7.29
CA GLY A 49 3.07 -17.01 6.23
C GLY A 49 1.83 -16.21 5.84
N PRO A 50 2.01 -15.14 5.05
CA PRO A 50 0.89 -14.33 4.62
C PRO A 50 -0.22 -15.21 4.03
N VAL A 51 -1.48 -14.83 4.28
CA VAL A 51 -2.62 -15.53 3.69
C VAL A 51 -2.53 -15.36 2.18
N ARG A 52 -2.17 -16.45 1.49
CA ARG A 52 -2.07 -16.45 0.03
C ARG A 52 -3.45 -16.58 -0.58
N ILE A 53 -3.82 -15.63 -1.43
CA ILE A 53 -5.07 -15.66 -2.19
C ILE A 53 -4.77 -15.35 -3.66
N THR A 54 -5.48 -15.99 -4.58
CA THR A 54 -5.37 -15.61 -5.99
C THR A 54 -6.13 -14.31 -6.24
N LYS A 55 -5.81 -13.65 -7.36
CA LYS A 55 -6.60 -12.52 -7.87
C LYS A 55 -8.09 -12.87 -7.97
N GLU A 56 -8.44 -14.02 -8.54
CA GLU A 56 -9.84 -14.44 -8.73
C GLU A 56 -10.56 -14.58 -7.39
N GLU A 57 -9.87 -15.12 -6.39
CA GLU A 57 -10.45 -15.28 -5.06
C GLU A 57 -10.66 -13.94 -4.35
N LEU A 58 -9.70 -13.03 -4.45
CA LEU A 58 -9.85 -11.66 -3.95
C LEU A 58 -11.06 -10.98 -4.60
N LEU A 59 -11.16 -11.04 -5.94
CA LEU A 59 -12.24 -10.40 -6.69
C LEU A 59 -13.60 -11.02 -6.38
N ARG A 60 -13.67 -12.35 -6.21
CA ARG A 60 -14.89 -13.05 -5.82
C ARG A 60 -15.36 -12.63 -4.43
N ARG A 61 -14.48 -12.68 -3.43
CA ARG A 61 -14.77 -12.25 -2.05
C ARG A 61 -15.16 -10.77 -1.99
N TYR A 62 -14.46 -9.93 -2.75
CA TYR A 62 -14.77 -8.51 -2.86
C TYR A 62 -16.16 -8.27 -3.47
N ALA A 63 -16.52 -9.01 -4.52
CA ALA A 63 -17.85 -8.96 -5.13
C ALA A 63 -18.96 -9.45 -4.17
N GLU A 64 -18.63 -10.36 -3.26
CA GLU A 64 -19.51 -10.83 -2.17
C GLU A 64 -19.66 -9.83 -1.02
N GLY A 65 -18.95 -8.69 -1.09
CA GLY A 65 -19.03 -7.61 -0.11
C GLY A 65 -17.94 -7.65 0.96
N GLU A 66 -17.02 -8.62 0.90
CA GLU A 66 -15.85 -8.60 1.78
C GLU A 66 -14.93 -7.45 1.40
N ARG A 67 -14.38 -6.78 2.41
CA ARG A 67 -13.42 -5.68 2.24
C ARG A 67 -12.15 -5.91 3.02
N ASP A 68 -12.10 -6.90 3.90
CA ASP A 68 -11.03 -7.06 4.88
C ASP A 68 -10.03 -8.13 4.46
N PHE A 69 -8.91 -7.70 3.87
CA PHE A 69 -7.83 -8.54 3.36
C PHE A 69 -6.45 -8.11 3.93
N PRO A 70 -6.29 -8.01 5.26
CA PRO A 70 -5.03 -7.58 5.85
C PRO A 70 -3.96 -8.68 5.72
N GLY A 71 -2.70 -8.29 5.48
CA GLY A 71 -1.57 -9.23 5.48
C GLY A 71 -1.59 -10.26 4.36
N VAL A 72 -2.41 -10.06 3.33
CA VAL A 72 -2.52 -11.01 2.23
C VAL A 72 -1.28 -10.96 1.34
N TYR A 73 -1.01 -12.10 0.72
CA TYR A 73 -0.10 -12.22 -0.41
C TYR A 73 -0.97 -12.57 -1.63
N ILE A 74 -1.12 -11.63 -2.56
CA ILE A 74 -1.95 -11.86 -3.75
C ILE A 74 -1.07 -12.54 -4.78
N ASP A 75 -1.32 -13.83 -5.01
CA ASP A 75 -0.56 -14.63 -5.95
C ASP A 75 -0.65 -14.02 -7.36
N TYR A 76 0.51 -13.83 -7.98
CA TYR A 76 0.64 -13.23 -9.29
C TYR A 76 1.01 -14.32 -10.29
N ASP A 77 0.18 -14.46 -11.32
CA ASP A 77 0.50 -15.26 -12.48
C ASP A 77 1.35 -14.41 -13.44
N GLU A 78 2.57 -14.87 -13.76
CA GLU A 78 3.47 -14.16 -14.69
C GLU A 78 2.83 -13.94 -16.07
N ASP A 79 1.86 -14.79 -16.44
CA ASP A 79 1.11 -14.67 -17.69
C ASP A 79 -0.07 -13.68 -17.61
N ASP A 80 -0.49 -13.25 -16.41
CA ASP A 80 -1.55 -12.23 -16.22
C ASP A 80 -0.96 -10.81 -16.26
N ALA A 81 -0.71 -10.35 -17.48
CA ALA A 81 -0.17 -9.03 -17.76
C ALA A 81 -1.01 -7.84 -17.25
N LEU A 82 -2.27 -8.05 -16.84
CA LEU A 82 -3.15 -6.98 -16.37
C LEU A 82 -3.22 -6.91 -14.85
N GLY A 83 -2.97 -8.01 -14.14
CA GLY A 83 -3.05 -8.04 -12.68
C GLY A 83 -4.38 -7.46 -12.19
N LEU A 84 -4.32 -6.48 -11.30
CA LEU A 84 -5.49 -5.80 -10.74
C LEU A 84 -5.84 -4.47 -11.46
N SER A 85 -5.21 -4.20 -12.61
CA SER A 85 -5.45 -2.98 -13.37
C SER A 85 -6.92 -2.82 -13.78
N GLY A 86 -7.46 -1.61 -13.61
CA GLY A 86 -8.82 -1.23 -13.99
C GLY A 86 -9.93 -1.77 -13.09
N TYR A 87 -9.63 -2.55 -12.05
CA TYR A 87 -10.64 -3.04 -11.12
C TYR A 87 -11.10 -1.95 -10.14
N ASN A 88 -12.34 -2.06 -9.69
CA ASN A 88 -12.82 -1.28 -8.55
C ASN A 88 -12.61 -2.06 -7.26
N LEU A 89 -11.68 -1.58 -6.45
CA LEU A 89 -11.34 -2.07 -5.12
C LEU A 89 -11.50 -0.95 -4.07
N SER A 90 -12.40 0.00 -4.30
CA SER A 90 -12.64 1.12 -3.40
C SER A 90 -12.99 0.62 -1.99
N GLY A 91 -12.40 1.27 -0.98
CA GLY A 91 -12.57 0.92 0.42
C GLY A 91 -12.02 -0.46 0.83
N ILE A 92 -11.25 -1.14 -0.02
CA ILE A 92 -10.60 -2.40 0.37
C ILE A 92 -9.59 -2.15 1.49
N ASN A 93 -9.52 -3.06 2.45
CA ASN A 93 -8.45 -3.11 3.42
C ASN A 93 -7.41 -4.14 2.97
N LEU A 94 -6.27 -3.65 2.50
CA LEU A 94 -5.06 -4.39 2.15
C LEU A 94 -3.91 -4.00 3.08
N SER A 95 -4.21 -3.60 4.32
CA SER A 95 -3.18 -3.19 5.27
C SER A 95 -2.19 -4.31 5.53
N ASN A 96 -0.91 -3.95 5.55
CA ASN A 96 0.23 -4.88 5.68
C ASN A 96 0.25 -5.99 4.62
N ALA A 97 -0.45 -5.84 3.49
CA ALA A 97 -0.33 -6.80 2.39
C ALA A 97 1.16 -6.95 2.02
N GLU A 98 1.64 -8.19 2.03
CA GLU A 98 3.06 -8.48 1.84
C GLU A 98 3.45 -8.47 0.36
N TYR A 99 2.47 -8.71 -0.51
CA TYR A 99 2.65 -8.66 -1.95
C TYR A 99 1.31 -8.43 -2.64
N ILE A 100 1.30 -7.46 -3.55
CA ILE A 100 0.19 -7.16 -4.44
C ILE A 100 0.72 -7.28 -5.87
N SER A 101 -0.15 -7.64 -6.83
CA SER A 101 0.23 -7.66 -8.24
C SER A 101 0.85 -6.31 -8.67
N PRO A 102 1.96 -6.31 -9.44
CA PRO A 102 2.67 -5.10 -9.87
C PRO A 102 1.84 -4.16 -10.76
N TYR A 103 0.73 -4.65 -11.31
CA TYR A 103 -0.12 -3.91 -12.23
C TYR A 103 -1.39 -3.46 -11.53
N LEU A 104 -1.39 -2.21 -11.08
CA LEU A 104 -2.52 -1.52 -10.46
C LEU A 104 -2.95 -0.28 -11.27
N MET A 105 -2.61 -0.24 -12.56
CA MET A 105 -2.93 0.88 -13.44
C MET A 105 -4.44 1.10 -13.50
N GLU A 106 -4.89 2.36 -13.43
CA GLU A 106 -6.31 2.73 -13.52
C GLU A 106 -7.23 2.02 -12.48
N THR A 107 -6.65 1.39 -11.44
CA THR A 107 -7.42 0.71 -10.37
C THR A 107 -8.05 1.75 -9.46
N ASP A 108 -9.31 1.55 -9.10
CA ASP A 108 -9.98 2.36 -8.08
C ASP A 108 -9.70 1.80 -6.69
N LEU A 109 -8.75 2.41 -6.00
CA LEU A 109 -8.36 2.15 -4.60
C LEU A 109 -8.79 3.33 -3.70
N SER A 110 -9.82 4.08 -4.10
CA SER A 110 -10.27 5.22 -3.30
C SER A 110 -10.73 4.77 -1.92
N ASN A 111 -10.31 5.50 -0.89
CA ASN A 111 -10.55 5.17 0.52
C ASN A 111 -10.02 3.80 0.96
N ALA A 112 -9.14 3.16 0.18
CA ALA A 112 -8.54 1.90 0.57
C ALA A 112 -7.62 2.08 1.79
N ASN A 113 -7.52 1.05 2.63
CA ASN A 113 -6.51 0.97 3.66
C ASN A 113 -5.33 0.14 3.14
N LEU A 114 -4.24 0.81 2.80
CA LEU A 114 -2.98 0.24 2.32
C LEU A 114 -1.84 0.49 3.34
N SER A 115 -2.18 0.79 4.59
CA SER A 115 -1.16 1.10 5.61
C SER A 115 -0.20 -0.06 5.79
N GLY A 116 1.10 0.21 5.71
CA GLY A 116 2.14 -0.81 5.84
C GLY A 116 2.23 -1.82 4.69
N ALA A 117 1.45 -1.66 3.61
CA ALA A 117 1.51 -2.57 2.47
C ALA A 117 2.85 -2.45 1.71
N ASP A 118 3.33 -3.56 1.16
CA ASP A 118 4.47 -3.59 0.24
C ASP A 118 3.99 -3.26 -1.18
N LEU A 119 4.27 -2.03 -1.62
CA LEU A 119 3.94 -1.46 -2.93
C LEU A 119 5.21 -1.07 -3.71
N LYS A 120 6.35 -1.69 -3.40
CA LYS A 120 7.62 -1.37 -4.07
C LYS A 120 7.53 -1.73 -5.53
N GLN A 121 8.09 -0.86 -6.38
CA GLN A 121 8.21 -1.10 -7.82
C GLN A 121 6.87 -1.37 -8.53
N MET A 122 5.76 -0.94 -7.93
CA MET A 122 4.42 -1.06 -8.52
C MET A 122 4.19 -0.02 -9.62
N CYS A 123 3.39 -0.38 -10.62
CA CYS A 123 2.82 0.54 -11.59
C CYS A 123 1.39 0.91 -11.16
N LEU A 124 1.25 2.11 -10.61
CA LEU A 124 -0.01 2.71 -10.11
C LEU A 124 -0.47 3.86 -11.00
N ASP A 125 0.00 3.91 -12.24
CA ASP A 125 -0.33 4.96 -13.20
C ASP A 125 -1.84 5.11 -13.32
N LYS A 126 -2.33 6.35 -13.18
CA LYS A 126 -3.74 6.75 -13.21
C LYS A 126 -4.63 6.04 -12.17
N ALA A 127 -4.06 5.35 -11.19
CA ALA A 127 -4.84 4.75 -10.11
C ALA A 127 -5.58 5.84 -9.31
N ASN A 128 -6.78 5.52 -8.84
CA ASN A 128 -7.51 6.39 -7.93
C ASN A 128 -7.24 5.95 -6.49
N LEU A 129 -6.37 6.68 -5.80
CA LEU A 129 -6.00 6.50 -4.39
C LEU A 129 -6.58 7.64 -3.51
N SER A 130 -7.62 8.33 -3.97
CA SER A 130 -8.18 9.46 -3.23
C SER A 130 -8.70 9.02 -1.86
N GLY A 131 -8.30 9.74 -0.81
CA GLY A 131 -8.61 9.40 0.58
C GLY A 131 -8.00 8.09 1.09
N ALA A 132 -7.10 7.43 0.34
CA ALA A 132 -6.49 6.19 0.78
C ALA A 132 -5.55 6.41 1.99
N ASN A 133 -5.49 5.41 2.87
CA ASN A 133 -4.51 5.35 3.95
C ASN A 133 -3.28 4.57 3.48
N LEU A 134 -2.19 5.28 3.18
CA LEU A 134 -0.89 4.74 2.77
C LEU A 134 0.16 4.91 3.89
N ARG A 135 -0.28 5.12 5.14
CA ARG A 135 0.63 5.35 6.27
C ARG A 135 1.59 4.18 6.42
N GLY A 136 2.90 4.46 6.38
CA GLY A 136 3.94 3.43 6.49
C GLY A 136 4.03 2.46 5.31
N ALA A 137 3.25 2.64 4.23
CA ALA A 137 3.35 1.81 3.03
C ALA A 137 4.73 1.98 2.37
N ASP A 138 5.21 0.94 1.72
CA ASP A 138 6.49 0.97 1.01
C ASP A 138 6.26 1.16 -0.49
N LEU A 139 6.50 2.35 -1.00
CA LEU A 139 6.28 2.75 -2.40
C LEU A 139 7.61 2.91 -3.15
N PHE A 140 8.73 2.43 -2.59
CA PHE A 140 10.06 2.62 -3.18
C PHE A 140 10.09 2.21 -4.65
N GLN A 141 10.57 3.11 -5.51
CA GLN A 141 10.63 2.94 -6.98
C GLN A 141 9.29 2.65 -7.68
N SER A 142 8.15 3.00 -7.08
CA SER A 142 6.85 2.91 -7.76
C SER A 142 6.59 4.10 -8.69
N GLY A 143 5.78 3.87 -9.72
CA GLY A 143 5.28 4.89 -10.64
C GLY A 143 3.81 5.21 -10.36
N LEU A 144 3.48 6.49 -10.23
CA LEU A 144 2.14 7.01 -9.98
C LEU A 144 1.78 8.11 -10.97
N ASP A 145 2.12 7.91 -12.25
CA ASP A 145 1.92 8.92 -13.29
C ASP A 145 0.41 9.19 -13.45
N ASP A 146 0.01 10.47 -13.37
CA ASP A 146 -1.39 10.93 -13.41
C ASP A 146 -2.33 10.30 -12.35
N ALA A 147 -1.80 9.69 -11.28
CA ALA A 147 -2.61 9.09 -10.23
C ALA A 147 -3.34 10.14 -9.38
N ASN A 148 -4.50 9.78 -8.83
CA ASN A 148 -5.25 10.64 -7.91
C ASN A 148 -5.02 10.22 -6.45
N LEU A 149 -4.18 10.93 -5.72
CA LEU A 149 -3.94 10.76 -4.28
C LEU A 149 -4.57 11.89 -3.43
N SER A 150 -5.60 12.57 -3.94
CA SER A 150 -6.20 13.70 -3.22
C SER A 150 -6.71 13.27 -1.84
N GLY A 151 -6.30 13.99 -0.80
CA GLY A 151 -6.64 13.69 0.59
C GLY A 151 -6.03 12.40 1.16
N ALA A 152 -5.12 11.71 0.45
CA ALA A 152 -4.50 10.49 0.95
C ALA A 152 -3.54 10.76 2.13
N ASP A 153 -3.36 9.77 3.00
CA ASP A 153 -2.40 9.82 4.12
C ASP A 153 -1.15 9.01 3.79
N LEU A 154 -0.04 9.69 3.49
CA LEU A 154 1.27 9.11 3.19
C LEU A 154 2.30 9.33 4.31
N ARG A 155 1.85 9.62 5.54
CA ARG A 155 2.76 9.77 6.68
C ARG A 155 3.59 8.51 6.86
N GLU A 156 4.89 8.68 7.08
CA GLU A 156 5.83 7.57 7.32
C GLU A 156 5.99 6.59 6.14
N ALA A 157 5.37 6.86 4.97
CA ALA A 157 5.54 6.04 3.79
C ALA A 157 7.00 6.09 3.28
N ARG A 158 7.46 4.99 2.68
CA ARG A 158 8.79 4.95 2.05
C ARG A 158 8.67 5.33 0.58
N LEU A 159 9.06 6.55 0.25
CA LEU A 159 8.88 7.14 -1.09
C LEU A 159 10.19 7.30 -1.89
N GLY A 160 11.30 6.76 -1.41
CA GLY A 160 12.59 6.87 -2.12
C GLY A 160 12.50 6.46 -3.59
N SER A 161 12.96 7.32 -4.49
CA SER A 161 12.92 7.10 -5.95
C SER A 161 11.51 6.86 -6.54
N THR A 162 10.45 7.32 -5.86
CA THR A 162 9.06 7.24 -6.36
C THR A 162 8.77 8.39 -7.33
N THR A 163 7.95 8.14 -8.36
CA THR A 163 7.56 9.16 -9.33
C THR A 163 6.05 9.44 -9.28
N PHE A 164 5.70 10.73 -9.21
CA PHE A 164 4.34 11.26 -9.27
C PHE A 164 4.05 12.21 -10.46
N PRO A 165 4.67 12.11 -11.66
CA PRO A 165 4.37 12.97 -12.80
C PRO A 165 2.87 13.25 -12.99
N GLY A 166 2.46 14.51 -12.96
CA GLY A 166 1.05 14.91 -13.17
C GLY A 166 0.05 14.48 -12.09
N ALA A 167 0.48 13.76 -11.06
CA ALA A 167 -0.41 13.22 -10.03
C ALA A 167 -1.10 14.32 -9.21
N ASN A 168 -2.31 14.02 -8.74
CA ASN A 168 -3.07 14.89 -7.85
C ASN A 168 -2.88 14.49 -6.39
N LEU A 169 -2.03 15.21 -5.65
CA LEU A 169 -1.83 15.07 -4.20
C LEU A 169 -2.49 16.22 -3.41
N SER A 170 -3.51 16.87 -3.96
CA SER A 170 -4.16 17.99 -3.26
C SER A 170 -4.75 17.55 -1.92
N ASN A 171 -4.50 18.34 -0.88
CA ASN A 171 -4.86 18.03 0.52
C ASN A 171 -4.26 16.72 1.09
N ALA A 172 -3.31 16.07 0.40
CA ALA A 172 -2.67 14.86 0.93
C ALA A 172 -1.79 15.19 2.14
N ASN A 173 -1.62 14.21 3.03
CA ASN A 173 -0.78 14.34 4.21
C ASN A 173 0.53 13.56 4.02
N LEU A 174 1.61 14.28 3.76
CA LEU A 174 2.97 13.76 3.63
C LEU A 174 3.85 14.18 4.83
N SER A 175 3.25 14.68 5.91
CA SER A 175 4.03 15.15 7.06
C SER A 175 4.93 14.05 7.62
N VAL A 176 6.09 14.44 8.15
CA VAL A 176 7.13 13.55 8.70
C VAL A 176 7.66 12.48 7.73
N THR A 177 7.38 12.58 6.44
CA THR A 177 7.85 11.63 5.42
C THR A 177 9.21 12.03 4.85
N ASN A 178 10.05 11.03 4.55
CA ASN A 178 11.28 11.21 3.80
C ASN A 178 10.96 11.20 2.30
N LEU A 179 11.14 12.34 1.64
CA LEU A 179 10.86 12.57 0.21
C LEU A 179 12.15 12.65 -0.62
N ASN A 180 13.25 12.10 -0.09
CA ASN A 180 14.51 12.09 -0.80
C ASN A 180 14.37 11.36 -2.14
N ASP A 181 15.02 11.91 -3.16
CA ASP A 181 15.06 11.36 -4.51
C ASP A 181 13.67 11.12 -5.13
N THR A 182 12.62 11.78 -4.62
CA THR A 182 11.24 11.67 -5.10
C THR A 182 10.98 12.70 -6.21
N SER A 183 10.18 12.33 -7.22
CA SER A 183 9.78 13.26 -8.29
C SER A 183 8.30 13.59 -8.22
N PHE A 184 7.98 14.87 -8.07
CA PHE A 184 6.64 15.46 -8.11
C PHE A 184 6.45 16.35 -9.35
N ARG A 185 7.08 15.99 -10.48
CA ARG A 185 7.05 16.80 -11.69
C ARG A 185 5.60 17.05 -12.15
N GLY A 186 5.19 18.31 -12.28
CA GLY A 186 3.84 18.67 -12.73
C GLY A 186 2.72 18.26 -11.78
N SER A 187 3.04 17.74 -10.58
CA SER A 187 2.03 17.26 -9.64
C SER A 187 1.28 18.42 -8.99
N ASN A 188 0.02 18.19 -8.65
CA ASN A 188 -0.78 19.10 -7.85
C ASN A 188 -0.62 18.76 -6.35
N LEU A 189 0.12 19.59 -5.61
CA LEU A 189 0.33 19.50 -4.16
C LEU A 189 -0.44 20.60 -3.41
N THR A 190 -1.50 21.16 -4.01
CA THR A 190 -2.25 22.26 -3.39
C THR A 190 -2.81 21.86 -2.04
N LYS A 191 -2.57 22.68 -1.02
CA LYS A 191 -2.98 22.42 0.38
C LYS A 191 -2.44 21.11 0.97
N ALA A 192 -1.47 20.46 0.35
CA ALA A 192 -0.84 19.27 0.91
C ALA A 192 -0.09 19.63 2.21
N ASN A 193 -0.06 18.71 3.16
CA ASN A 193 0.73 18.85 4.36
C ASN A 193 2.11 18.21 4.16
N LEU A 194 3.14 19.04 4.02
CA LEU A 194 4.54 18.65 3.85
C LEU A 194 5.37 19.02 5.10
N SER A 195 4.71 19.28 6.24
CA SER A 195 5.41 19.69 7.46
C SER A 195 6.40 18.63 7.95
N TYR A 196 7.58 19.05 8.37
CA TYR A 196 8.65 18.18 8.88
C TYR A 196 9.11 17.09 7.90
N THR A 197 8.90 17.29 6.60
CA THR A 197 9.48 16.43 5.56
C THR A 197 10.97 16.68 5.39
N VAL A 198 11.65 15.72 4.77
CA VAL A 198 13.02 15.89 4.26
C VAL A 198 12.97 15.82 2.74
N LEU A 199 13.48 16.87 2.08
CA LEU A 199 13.47 17.05 0.64
C LEU A 199 14.93 17.17 0.16
N GLU A 200 15.64 16.05 0.03
CA GLU A 200 16.97 15.97 -0.59
C GLU A 200 16.86 15.38 -1.99
N SER A 201 17.47 16.00 -2.99
CA SER A 201 17.36 15.63 -4.41
C SER A 201 15.91 15.53 -4.92
N THR A 202 14.96 16.23 -4.30
CA THR A 202 13.53 16.16 -4.69
C THR A 202 13.27 17.02 -5.91
N VAL A 203 12.55 16.47 -6.90
CA VAL A 203 12.16 17.19 -8.12
C VAL A 203 10.75 17.75 -7.96
N LEU A 204 10.60 19.08 -8.02
CA LEU A 204 9.31 19.79 -7.95
C LEU A 204 8.97 20.54 -9.24
N TYR A 205 9.66 20.24 -10.35
CA TYR A 205 9.47 20.93 -11.62
C TYR A 205 8.00 21.04 -12.01
N GLU A 206 7.52 22.24 -12.32
CA GLU A 206 6.13 22.50 -12.74
C GLU A 206 5.06 22.11 -11.69
N ALA A 207 5.47 21.75 -10.47
CA ALA A 207 4.54 21.35 -9.41
C ALA A 207 3.79 22.57 -8.85
N ASN A 208 2.59 22.32 -8.32
CA ASN A 208 1.78 23.36 -7.68
C ASN A 208 1.63 23.10 -6.18
N LEU A 209 2.34 23.88 -5.36
CA LEU A 209 2.29 23.82 -3.89
C LEU A 209 1.37 24.88 -3.28
N THR A 210 0.48 25.53 -4.03
CA THR A 210 -0.35 26.64 -3.50
C THR A 210 -1.06 26.22 -2.21
N GLY A 211 -0.83 26.97 -1.13
CA GLY A 211 -1.39 26.70 0.20
C GLY A 211 -0.85 25.46 0.91
N ALA A 212 0.19 24.80 0.40
CA ALA A 212 0.82 23.66 1.08
C ALA A 212 1.54 24.10 2.37
N ASN A 213 1.52 23.23 3.38
CA ASN A 213 2.23 23.49 4.63
C ASN A 213 3.66 22.95 4.55
N LEU A 214 4.66 23.83 4.59
CA LEU A 214 6.09 23.48 4.61
C LEU A 214 6.74 23.71 5.98
N GLU A 215 5.96 23.85 7.06
CA GLU A 215 6.49 24.08 8.41
C GLU A 215 7.51 23.02 8.80
N GLY A 216 8.72 23.45 9.14
CA GLY A 216 9.79 22.54 9.58
C GLY A 216 10.32 21.59 8.50
N ALA A 217 9.89 21.72 7.25
CA ALA A 217 10.45 20.97 6.13
C ALA A 217 11.94 21.31 5.96
N LYS A 218 12.75 20.29 5.74
CA LYS A 218 14.19 20.42 5.50
C LYS A 218 14.47 20.33 4.02
N PHE A 219 15.13 21.35 3.48
CA PHE A 219 15.51 21.42 2.07
C PHE A 219 17.00 21.15 1.95
N GLY A 220 17.35 20.15 1.15
CA GLY A 220 18.70 19.93 0.63
C GLY A 220 18.79 20.46 -0.80
N GLU A 221 19.28 19.63 -1.72
CA GLU A 221 19.16 19.89 -3.16
C GLU A 221 17.70 19.69 -3.61
N VAL A 222 16.98 20.77 -3.93
CA VAL A 222 15.59 20.68 -4.41
C VAL A 222 15.45 21.45 -5.70
N PHE A 223 14.81 20.82 -6.69
CA PHE A 223 14.71 21.36 -8.04
C PHE A 223 13.35 22.01 -8.28
N PHE A 224 13.30 23.35 -8.32
CA PHE A 224 12.06 24.15 -8.30
C PHE A 224 11.66 24.78 -9.65
N ARG A 225 12.25 24.37 -10.78
CA ARG A 225 11.95 24.98 -12.09
C ARG A 225 10.44 25.06 -12.37
N ASN A 226 9.92 26.27 -12.63
CA ASN A 226 8.49 26.55 -12.80
C ASN A 226 7.56 26.05 -11.68
N THR A 227 8.04 25.91 -10.44
CA THR A 227 7.22 25.47 -9.30
C THR A 227 6.41 26.63 -8.73
N ILE A 228 5.11 26.44 -8.50
CA ILE A 228 4.27 27.38 -7.76
C ILE A 228 4.42 27.08 -6.26
N MET A 229 4.89 28.05 -5.49
CA MET A 229 5.12 27.98 -4.05
C MET A 229 3.84 28.15 -3.22
N PRO A 230 3.85 27.85 -1.90
CA PRO A 230 2.67 27.98 -1.05
C PRO A 230 1.95 29.33 -1.07
N ASP A 231 2.69 30.42 -1.24
CA ASP A 231 2.16 31.79 -1.33
C ASP A 231 1.68 32.18 -2.73
N GLY A 232 1.80 31.27 -3.71
CA GLY A 232 1.46 31.48 -5.12
C GLY A 232 2.59 32.09 -5.95
N SER A 233 3.76 32.40 -5.38
CA SER A 233 4.93 32.82 -6.15
C SER A 233 5.46 31.67 -7.01
N ILE A 234 6.10 31.98 -8.14
CA ILE A 234 6.74 30.98 -9.00
C ILE A 234 8.25 31.00 -8.74
N ARG A 235 8.83 29.85 -8.47
CA ARG A 235 10.27 29.62 -8.52
C ARG A 235 10.64 29.02 -9.87
N ASP A 236 11.77 29.45 -10.43
CA ASP A 236 12.23 29.00 -11.75
C ASP A 236 13.76 28.79 -11.79
N GLU A 237 14.33 28.44 -10.65
CA GLU A 237 15.77 28.17 -10.46
C GLU A 237 16.00 26.86 -9.72
#